data_AF-A0A353A1L8-F1
#
_entry.id   AF-A0A353A1L8-F1
#
_cell.length_a   1.000
_cell.length_b   1.000
_cell.length_c   1.000
_cell.angle_alpha   90.00
_cell.angle_beta   90.00
_cell.angle_gamma   90.00
#
_symmetry.space_group_name_H-M   'P 1'
#
loop_
_entity.id
_entity.type
_entity.pdbx_description
1 polymer ?
#
loop_
_entity_poly.entity_id
_entity_poly.type
_entity_poly.pdbx_seq_one_letter_code
_entity_poly.pdbx_strand_id
1 'polypeptide(L)'
;MDKDRKRMAIAVLLWMLAGLACYMLGQDFRVAGMCRLTYDATALICDTVRDKSGDACALLKVTPPQDYEFDTPLGVAKRVNRVGEIWLYVPRKSREITIRHPKWGVIRSYKFEKPLEERVVYELRLTLPPEPVTVRTDTIMLTQTLTDTLVVEHKRPRLPLRTHALLTLSGHKAGPACGLMLTLMRRHGAWVRGSWNMRTGKHGLEISGAEGRVDGTGHTPYYTGHTRHALYTITGGAIHHLGKGFLLMEGMGICHQEVTWQLAKSEGGGYAERTDLSGTRVAAELGLGFTRKRLTIIGSATWAKDWGWQGTGGIGINF
;
A
#
# COMPACT_ATOMS: atom_id res chain seq x y z
N MET A 1 32.48 -3.08 -10.06
CA MET A 1 31.90 -3.50 -11.36
C MET A 1 30.83 -4.59 -11.18
N ASP A 2 29.96 -4.49 -10.17
CA ASP A 2 29.13 -5.64 -9.73
C ASP A 2 27.64 -5.31 -9.51
N LYS A 3 27.26 -4.02 -9.44
CA LYS A 3 25.88 -3.60 -9.19
C LYS A 3 25.04 -3.54 -10.46
N ASP A 4 25.63 -3.06 -11.56
CA ASP A 4 24.90 -2.89 -12.82
C ASP A 4 24.74 -4.20 -13.60
N ARG A 5 25.70 -5.13 -13.50
CA ARG A 5 25.54 -6.50 -14.04
C ARG A 5 24.40 -7.26 -13.35
N LYS A 6 24.26 -7.12 -12.03
CA LYS A 6 23.15 -7.73 -11.27
C LYS A 6 21.80 -7.13 -11.67
N ARG A 7 21.73 -5.82 -11.88
CA ARG A 7 20.51 -5.15 -12.36
C ARG A 7 20.12 -5.59 -13.77
N MET A 8 21.09 -5.71 -14.69
CA MET A 8 20.85 -6.18 -16.04
C MET A 8 20.42 -7.66 -16.07
N ALA A 9 21.04 -8.52 -15.25
CA ALA A 9 20.67 -9.92 -15.14
C ALA A 9 19.23 -10.10 -14.59
N ILE A 10 18.84 -9.30 -13.59
CA ILE A 10 17.48 -9.31 -13.04
C ILE A 10 16.47 -8.81 -14.07
N ALA A 11 16.79 -7.77 -14.86
CA ALA A 11 15.92 -7.26 -15.90
C ALA A 11 15.70 -8.28 -17.03
N VAL A 12 16.75 -8.99 -17.45
CA VAL A 12 16.65 -10.07 -18.46
C VAL A 12 15.85 -11.26 -17.91
N LEU A 13 16.06 -11.64 -16.65
CA LEU A 13 15.29 -12.70 -16.00
C LEU A 13 13.80 -12.34 -15.90
N LEU A 14 13.48 -11.08 -15.54
CA LEU A 14 12.10 -10.56 -15.52
C LEU A 14 11.47 -10.55 -16.91
N TRP A 15 12.23 -10.21 -17.95
CA TRP A 15 11.74 -10.23 -19.34
C TRP A 15 11.47 -11.66 -19.84
N MET A 16 12.33 -12.63 -19.50
CA MET A 16 12.08 -14.05 -19.80
C MET A 16 10.88 -14.60 -19.03
N LEU A 17 10.72 -14.25 -17.75
CA LEU A 17 9.57 -14.66 -16.93
C LEU A 17 8.24 -14.07 -17.45
N ALA A 18 8.24 -12.81 -17.89
CA ALA A 18 7.08 -12.19 -18.52
C ALA A 18 6.73 -12.84 -19.87
N GLY A 19 7.73 -13.22 -20.68
CA GLY A 19 7.52 -13.95 -21.93
C GLY A 19 6.90 -15.33 -21.71
N LEU A 20 7.33 -16.05 -20.67
CA LEU A 20 6.78 -17.36 -20.31
C LEU A 20 5.33 -17.26 -19.79
N ALA A 21 5.00 -16.22 -19.03
CA ALA A 21 3.64 -15.97 -18.55
C ALA A 21 2.67 -15.65 -19.70
N CYS A 22 3.11 -14.92 -20.74
CA CYS A 22 2.30 -14.68 -21.94
C CYS A 22 2.07 -15.96 -22.77
N TYR A 23 3.02 -16.90 -22.81
CA TYR A 23 2.86 -18.16 -23.53
C TYR A 23 1.76 -19.06 -22.93
N MET A 24 1.53 -18.96 -21.62
CA MET A 24 0.53 -19.78 -20.90
C MET A 24 -0.90 -19.21 -20.96
N LEU A 25 -1.09 -18.00 -21.50
CA LEU A 25 -2.40 -17.36 -21.65
C LEU A 25 -3.07 -17.63 -23.01
N GLY A 26 -2.46 -18.44 -23.87
CA GLY A 26 -3.10 -18.95 -25.08
C GLY A 26 -4.15 -20.00 -24.73
N GLN A 27 -5.37 -19.58 -24.41
CA GLN A 27 -6.50 -20.50 -24.23
C GLN A 27 -7.12 -20.83 -25.58
N ASP A 28 -6.77 -21.99 -26.11
CA ASP A 28 -7.30 -22.51 -27.36
C ASP A 28 -8.65 -23.22 -27.16
N PHE A 29 -9.56 -23.02 -28.13
CA PHE A 29 -10.80 -23.79 -28.24
C PHE A 29 -10.50 -25.28 -28.50
N ARG A 30 -10.75 -26.13 -27.50
CA ARG A 30 -10.38 -27.56 -27.52
C ARG A 30 -11.43 -28.42 -26.82
N VAL A 31 -11.38 -29.73 -27.09
CA VAL A 31 -12.15 -30.72 -26.32
C VAL A 31 -11.41 -31.00 -25.01
N ALA A 32 -12.06 -30.73 -23.87
CA ALA A 32 -11.50 -30.96 -22.55
C ALA A 32 -11.44 -32.45 -22.20
N GLY A 33 -12.44 -33.22 -22.66
CA GLY A 33 -12.51 -34.65 -22.46
C GLY A 33 -13.89 -35.21 -22.81
N MET A 34 -13.94 -36.53 -22.96
CA MET A 34 -15.16 -37.29 -23.21
C MET A 34 -15.26 -38.43 -22.21
N CYS A 35 -16.38 -38.53 -21.49
CA CYS A 35 -16.60 -39.56 -20.50
C CYS A 35 -17.93 -40.27 -20.76
N ARG A 36 -17.98 -41.58 -20.52
CA ARG A 36 -19.24 -42.33 -20.48
C ARG A 36 -19.97 -42.04 -19.17
N LEU A 37 -21.26 -41.73 -19.22
CA LEU A 37 -22.07 -41.57 -18.02
C LEU A 37 -22.74 -42.91 -17.67
N THR A 38 -22.30 -43.51 -16.56
CA THR A 38 -22.84 -44.80 -16.09
C THR A 38 -24.17 -44.64 -15.35
N TYR A 39 -24.40 -43.49 -14.72
CA TYR A 39 -25.60 -43.23 -13.91
C TYR A 39 -26.78 -42.67 -14.72
N ASP A 40 -26.58 -42.34 -15.99
CA ASP A 40 -27.59 -41.73 -16.84
C ASP A 40 -28.13 -42.74 -17.86
N ALA A 41 -29.38 -43.16 -17.67
CA ALA A 41 -30.08 -44.14 -18.50
C ALA A 41 -31.00 -43.49 -19.55
N THR A 42 -30.87 -42.17 -19.82
CA THR A 42 -31.79 -41.45 -20.72
C THR A 42 -31.86 -42.07 -22.13
N ALA A 43 -30.70 -42.47 -22.69
CA ALA A 43 -30.62 -43.12 -24.00
C ALA A 43 -31.14 -44.57 -24.01
N LEU A 44 -31.28 -45.17 -22.84
CA LEU A 44 -31.73 -46.55 -22.66
C LEU A 44 -33.25 -46.63 -22.50
N ILE A 45 -33.85 -45.70 -21.74
CA ILE A 45 -35.24 -45.82 -21.26
C ILE A 45 -36.17 -44.75 -21.87
N CYS A 46 -35.73 -43.51 -21.99
CA CYS A 46 -36.66 -42.37 -22.19
C CYS A 46 -36.82 -41.95 -23.65
N ASP A 47 -35.73 -41.91 -24.43
CA ASP A 47 -35.73 -41.33 -25.79
C ASP A 47 -34.94 -42.21 -26.77
N THR A 48 -35.41 -43.42 -27.05
CA THR A 48 -34.74 -44.30 -28.02
C THR A 48 -34.96 -43.80 -29.44
N VAL A 49 -33.98 -43.09 -29.98
CA VAL A 49 -33.96 -42.66 -31.39
C VAL A 49 -33.23 -43.70 -32.22
N ARG A 50 -33.82 -44.07 -33.36
CA ARG A 50 -33.20 -44.97 -34.34
C ARG A 50 -32.66 -44.14 -35.50
N ASP A 51 -31.54 -44.59 -36.05
CA ASP A 51 -30.96 -43.99 -37.25
C ASP A 51 -31.67 -44.47 -38.53
N LYS A 52 -31.17 -44.04 -39.69
CA LYS A 52 -31.69 -44.48 -41.01
C LYS A 52 -31.43 -45.96 -41.30
N SER A 53 -30.52 -46.60 -40.56
CA SER A 53 -30.18 -48.01 -40.65
C SER A 53 -31.04 -48.90 -39.74
N GLY A 54 -31.85 -48.29 -38.85
CA GLY A 54 -32.72 -48.99 -37.91
C GLY A 54 -32.06 -49.34 -36.57
N ASP A 55 -30.79 -48.97 -36.39
CA ASP A 55 -30.01 -49.22 -35.18
C ASP A 55 -30.29 -48.16 -34.10
N ALA A 56 -30.14 -48.53 -32.82
CA ALA A 56 -30.34 -47.61 -31.71
C ALA A 56 -29.14 -46.64 -31.59
N CYS A 57 -29.42 -45.35 -31.53
CA CYS A 57 -28.39 -44.31 -31.42
C CYS A 57 -27.75 -44.28 -30.02
N ALA A 58 -26.52 -43.80 -29.97
CA ALA A 58 -25.88 -43.31 -28.75
C ALA A 58 -26.33 -41.87 -28.48
N LEU A 59 -26.35 -41.46 -27.21
CA LEU A 59 -26.62 -40.08 -26.82
C LEU A 59 -25.30 -39.39 -26.42
N LEU A 60 -24.99 -38.30 -27.10
CA LEU A 60 -23.86 -37.44 -26.78
C LEU A 60 -24.38 -36.12 -26.21
N LYS A 61 -24.10 -35.87 -24.94
CA LYS A 61 -24.39 -34.63 -24.23
C LYS A 61 -23.17 -33.71 -24.32
N VAL A 62 -23.32 -32.56 -24.96
CA VAL A 62 -22.23 -31.60 -25.16
C VAL A 62 -22.46 -30.40 -24.25
N THR A 63 -21.46 -30.06 -23.44
CA THR A 63 -21.51 -28.99 -22.41
C THR A 63 -20.67 -27.78 -22.83
N PRO A 64 -21.18 -26.97 -23.77
CA PRO A 64 -21.23 -25.49 -23.62
C PRO A 64 -22.56 -24.88 -24.12
N PRO A 65 -22.81 -23.55 -23.96
CA PRO A 65 -24.05 -22.92 -24.44
C PRO A 65 -24.17 -22.90 -25.98
N GLN A 66 -25.32 -22.43 -26.46
CA GLN A 66 -25.86 -22.49 -27.84
C GLN A 66 -24.89 -21.91 -28.92
N ASP A 67 -25.20 -22.17 -30.20
CA ASP A 67 -24.46 -21.73 -31.43
C ASP A 67 -23.39 -22.69 -32.00
N TYR A 68 -23.37 -23.95 -31.54
CA TYR A 68 -22.52 -24.99 -32.13
C TYR A 68 -23.20 -25.73 -33.27
N GLU A 69 -22.40 -26.08 -34.29
CA GLU A 69 -22.76 -27.03 -35.33
C GLU A 69 -21.92 -28.31 -35.20
N PHE A 70 -22.58 -29.46 -35.33
CA PHE A 70 -21.98 -30.77 -35.15
C PHE A 70 -22.17 -31.61 -36.41
N ASP A 71 -21.11 -32.26 -36.83
CA ASP A 71 -21.10 -33.09 -38.01
C ASP A 71 -20.34 -34.39 -37.72
N THR A 72 -20.88 -35.51 -38.18
CA THR A 72 -20.27 -36.83 -38.05
C THR A 72 -20.30 -37.50 -39.41
N PRO A 73 -19.34 -38.36 -39.75
CA PRO A 73 -19.35 -39.04 -41.06
C PRO A 73 -20.61 -39.87 -41.32
N LEU A 74 -21.24 -40.38 -40.26
CA LEU A 74 -22.50 -41.15 -40.32
C LEU A 74 -23.75 -40.27 -40.22
N GLY A 75 -23.58 -38.95 -40.05
CA GLY A 75 -24.65 -38.00 -39.80
C GLY A 75 -25.18 -38.03 -38.36
N VAL A 76 -25.85 -36.94 -37.97
CA VAL A 76 -26.53 -36.82 -36.68
C VAL A 76 -28.00 -37.18 -36.89
N ALA A 77 -28.50 -38.17 -36.15
CA ALA A 77 -29.86 -38.67 -36.31
C ALA A 77 -30.92 -37.70 -35.76
N LYS A 78 -30.63 -37.08 -34.61
CA LYS A 78 -31.50 -36.07 -33.99
C LYS A 78 -30.66 -35.14 -33.12
N ARG A 79 -31.01 -33.86 -33.13
CA ARG A 79 -30.45 -32.84 -32.25
C ARG A 79 -31.54 -32.27 -31.36
N VAL A 80 -31.29 -32.18 -30.06
CA VAL A 80 -32.18 -31.56 -29.09
C VAL A 80 -31.37 -30.54 -28.28
N ASN A 81 -31.70 -29.27 -28.41
CA ASN A 81 -31.04 -28.20 -27.64
C ASN A 81 -31.78 -28.04 -26.30
N ARG A 82 -31.08 -28.22 -25.18
CA ARG A 82 -31.57 -27.93 -23.83
C ARG A 82 -30.81 -26.73 -23.25
N VAL A 83 -31.33 -26.15 -22.17
CA VAL A 83 -30.64 -25.08 -21.46
C VAL A 83 -29.42 -25.68 -20.76
N GLY A 84 -28.21 -25.27 -21.16
CA GLY A 84 -26.94 -25.73 -20.59
C GLY A 84 -26.30 -26.95 -21.27
N GLU A 85 -27.03 -27.68 -22.12
CA GLU A 85 -26.53 -28.88 -22.82
C GLU A 85 -27.14 -29.04 -24.22
N ILE A 86 -26.37 -29.57 -25.16
CA ILE A 86 -26.87 -30.01 -26.47
C ILE A 86 -26.83 -31.52 -26.53
N TRP A 87 -27.97 -32.14 -26.83
CA TRP A 87 -28.12 -33.58 -26.95
C TRP A 87 -28.09 -33.99 -28.41
N LEU A 88 -27.12 -34.82 -28.77
CA LEU A 88 -26.91 -35.33 -30.11
C LEU A 88 -27.12 -36.85 -30.11
N TYR A 89 -28.07 -37.32 -30.91
CA TYR A 89 -28.26 -38.73 -31.17
C TYR A 89 -27.38 -39.12 -32.34
N VAL A 90 -26.35 -39.91 -32.06
CA VAL A 90 -25.33 -40.30 -33.04
C VAL A 90 -25.44 -41.81 -33.31
N PRO A 91 -25.40 -42.26 -34.58
CA PRO A 91 -25.40 -43.67 -34.93
C PRO A 91 -24.30 -44.47 -34.24
N ARG A 92 -24.57 -45.75 -34.03
CA ARG A 92 -23.60 -46.71 -33.47
C ARG A 92 -22.34 -46.73 -34.34
N LYS A 93 -21.19 -47.03 -33.72
CA LYS A 93 -19.88 -47.14 -34.40
C LYS A 93 -19.33 -45.83 -34.97
N SER A 94 -19.95 -44.68 -34.71
CA SER A 94 -19.31 -43.40 -35.01
C SER A 94 -17.98 -43.28 -34.24
N ARG A 95 -16.93 -42.83 -34.92
CA ARG A 95 -15.55 -42.74 -34.40
C ARG A 95 -15.04 -41.31 -34.29
N GLU A 96 -15.69 -40.36 -34.94
CA GLU A 96 -15.24 -38.99 -34.96
C GLU A 96 -16.40 -38.00 -35.07
N ILE A 97 -16.14 -36.78 -34.62
CA ILE A 97 -17.07 -35.66 -34.68
C ILE A 97 -16.31 -34.38 -35.07
N THR A 98 -16.93 -33.56 -35.89
CA THR A 98 -16.49 -32.21 -36.23
C THR A 98 -17.38 -31.21 -35.52
N ILE A 99 -16.77 -30.26 -34.82
CA ILE A 99 -17.46 -29.24 -34.02
C ILE A 99 -17.07 -27.88 -34.58
N ARG A 100 -18.07 -27.10 -35.01
CA ARG A 100 -17.88 -25.76 -35.58
C ARG A 100 -18.52 -24.72 -34.68
N HIS A 101 -17.82 -23.61 -34.46
CA HIS A 101 -18.32 -22.44 -33.77
C HIS A 101 -17.98 -21.17 -34.56
N PRO A 102 -18.94 -20.23 -34.75
CA PRO A 102 -18.73 -19.04 -35.57
C PRO A 102 -17.59 -18.13 -35.08
N LYS A 103 -17.39 -18.03 -33.76
CA LYS A 103 -16.34 -17.16 -33.17
C LYS A 103 -15.03 -17.87 -32.84
N TRP A 104 -15.08 -19.17 -32.55
CA TRP A 104 -13.96 -19.91 -31.94
C TRP A 104 -13.30 -20.89 -32.92
N GLY A 105 -13.83 -21.01 -34.14
CA GLY A 105 -13.25 -21.84 -35.20
C GLY A 105 -13.82 -23.26 -35.21
N VAL A 106 -13.02 -24.19 -35.74
CA VAL A 106 -13.47 -25.57 -36.03
C VAL A 106 -12.51 -26.59 -35.43
N ILE A 107 -13.05 -27.51 -34.64
CA ILE A 107 -12.38 -28.75 -34.25
C ILE A 107 -12.76 -29.81 -35.28
N ARG A 108 -11.85 -30.12 -36.20
CA ARG A 108 -12.08 -31.10 -37.28
C ARG A 108 -11.75 -32.51 -36.80
N SER A 109 -12.63 -33.46 -37.13
CA SER A 109 -12.39 -34.90 -36.96
C SER A 109 -11.82 -35.29 -35.58
N TYR A 110 -12.44 -34.79 -34.50
CA TYR A 110 -12.11 -35.22 -33.16
C TYR A 110 -12.43 -36.70 -33.00
N LYS A 111 -11.40 -37.53 -32.81
CA LYS A 111 -11.54 -38.98 -32.70
C LYS A 111 -11.92 -39.39 -31.28
N PHE A 112 -12.96 -40.21 -31.17
CA PHE A 112 -13.35 -40.82 -29.90
C PHE A 112 -12.36 -41.91 -29.50
N GLU A 113 -12.11 -42.06 -28.20
CA GLU A 113 -11.24 -43.13 -27.66
C GLU A 113 -11.80 -44.53 -27.97
N LYS A 114 -13.14 -44.66 -27.92
CA LYS A 114 -13.88 -45.87 -28.23
C LYS A 114 -15.02 -45.53 -29.19
N PRO A 115 -15.37 -46.42 -30.14
CA PRO A 115 -16.54 -46.24 -30.98
C PRO A 115 -17.80 -46.16 -30.11
N LEU A 116 -18.74 -45.30 -30.49
CA LEU A 116 -19.97 -45.12 -29.73
C LEU A 116 -20.79 -46.42 -29.66
N GLU A 117 -21.16 -46.79 -28.42
CA GLU A 117 -22.04 -47.92 -28.11
C GLU A 117 -23.50 -47.50 -28.20
N GLU A 118 -24.37 -48.40 -28.66
CA GLU A 118 -25.82 -48.16 -28.73
C GLU A 118 -26.43 -47.97 -27.34
N ARG A 119 -27.43 -47.08 -27.20
CA ARG A 119 -28.16 -46.83 -25.95
C ARG A 119 -27.29 -46.37 -24.76
N VAL A 120 -26.07 -45.90 -25.03
CA VAL A 120 -25.16 -45.36 -24.02
C VAL A 120 -25.13 -43.83 -24.09
N VAL A 121 -25.01 -43.20 -22.92
CA VAL A 121 -24.85 -41.76 -22.78
C VAL A 121 -23.38 -41.40 -22.59
N TYR A 122 -22.90 -40.43 -23.36
CA TYR A 122 -21.56 -39.85 -23.25
C TYR A 122 -21.67 -38.36 -22.99
N GLU A 123 -20.78 -37.81 -22.17
CA GLU A 123 -20.59 -36.38 -21.96
C GLU A 123 -19.33 -35.92 -22.70
N LEU A 124 -19.46 -34.85 -23.48
CA LEU A 124 -18.38 -34.19 -24.19
C LEU A 124 -18.21 -32.77 -23.64
N ARG A 125 -17.06 -32.53 -23.00
CA ARG A 125 -16.74 -31.22 -22.42
C ARG A 125 -15.87 -30.41 -23.36
N LEU A 126 -16.26 -29.17 -23.61
CA LEU A 126 -15.50 -28.23 -24.44
C LEU A 126 -14.85 -27.18 -23.55
N THR A 127 -13.57 -26.89 -23.80
CA THR A 127 -12.84 -25.80 -23.15
C THR A 127 -13.07 -24.53 -23.97
N LEU A 128 -13.72 -23.55 -23.35
CA LEU A 128 -14.03 -22.26 -23.97
C LEU A 128 -12.99 -21.22 -23.56
N PRO A 129 -12.48 -20.39 -24.48
CA PRO A 129 -11.78 -19.19 -24.07
C PRO A 129 -12.76 -18.25 -23.35
N PRO A 130 -12.36 -17.58 -22.25
CA PRO A 130 -13.21 -16.61 -21.55
C PRO A 130 -13.59 -15.49 -22.51
N GLU A 131 -14.89 -15.22 -22.64
CA GLU A 131 -15.33 -14.08 -23.44
C GLU A 131 -14.76 -12.79 -22.83
N PRO A 132 -14.15 -11.90 -23.63
CA PRO A 132 -13.80 -10.59 -23.13
C PRO A 132 -15.10 -9.90 -22.72
N VAL A 133 -15.22 -9.56 -21.43
CA VAL A 133 -16.35 -8.78 -20.92
C VAL A 133 -16.31 -7.43 -21.62
N THR A 134 -17.08 -7.29 -22.70
CA THR A 134 -17.32 -6.00 -23.33
C THR A 134 -18.13 -5.19 -22.33
N VAL A 135 -17.45 -4.32 -21.60
CA VAL A 135 -18.09 -3.26 -20.83
C VAL A 135 -18.85 -2.40 -21.84
N ARG A 136 -20.15 -2.67 -22.01
CA ARG A 136 -21.04 -1.80 -22.77
C ARG A 136 -21.16 -0.51 -21.98
N THR A 137 -20.50 0.54 -22.45
CA THR A 137 -20.79 1.90 -22.03
C THR A 137 -22.11 2.28 -22.69
N ASP A 138 -23.22 2.05 -21.98
CA ASP A 138 -24.54 2.52 -22.43
C ASP A 138 -24.49 4.04 -22.58
N THR A 139 -24.52 4.50 -23.82
CA THR A 139 -24.71 5.91 -24.14
C THR A 139 -26.20 6.17 -24.02
N ILE A 140 -26.62 6.70 -22.87
CA ILE A 140 -27.97 7.24 -22.72
C ILE A 140 -28.10 8.37 -23.75
N MET A 141 -28.95 8.18 -24.75
CA MET A 141 -29.36 9.25 -25.65
C MET A 141 -30.23 10.22 -24.86
N LEU A 142 -29.60 11.15 -24.14
CA LEU A 142 -30.29 12.36 -23.69
C LEU A 142 -30.71 13.12 -24.95
N THR A 143 -32.02 13.29 -25.11
CA THR A 143 -32.61 14.34 -25.93
C THR A 143 -31.80 15.63 -25.79
N GLN A 144 -31.49 16.26 -26.92
CA GLN A 144 -30.72 17.49 -27.02
C GLN A 144 -31.30 18.57 -26.09
N THR A 145 -30.76 18.62 -24.88
CA THR A 145 -30.46 19.88 -24.23
C THR A 145 -28.98 20.06 -24.49
N LEU A 146 -28.62 21.18 -25.14
CA LEU A 146 -27.24 21.61 -25.34
C LEU A 146 -26.61 21.85 -23.95
N THR A 147 -26.25 20.79 -23.25
CA THR A 147 -25.37 20.86 -22.09
C THR A 147 -24.02 20.39 -22.58
N ASP A 148 -23.31 21.38 -23.12
CA ASP A 148 -21.86 21.41 -23.32
C ASP A 148 -21.19 20.48 -22.30
N THR A 149 -20.63 19.36 -22.78
CA THR A 149 -19.90 18.40 -21.95
C THR A 149 -18.58 19.05 -21.53
N LEU A 150 -18.66 19.97 -20.59
CA LEU A 150 -17.51 20.49 -19.88
C LEU A 150 -16.91 19.31 -19.13
N VAL A 151 -15.76 18.84 -19.61
CA VAL A 151 -14.85 18.05 -18.81
C VAL A 151 -14.62 18.86 -17.54
N VAL A 152 -15.30 18.48 -16.46
CA VAL A 152 -15.07 19.08 -15.15
C VAL A 152 -13.68 18.60 -14.76
N GLU A 153 -12.67 19.40 -15.11
CA GLU A 153 -11.36 19.32 -14.49
C GLU A 153 -11.64 19.27 -13.00
N HIS A 154 -11.38 18.11 -12.38
CA HIS A 154 -11.40 17.98 -10.93
C HIS A 154 -10.25 18.85 -10.40
N LYS A 155 -10.52 20.15 -10.29
CA LYS A 155 -9.60 21.12 -9.76
C LYS A 155 -9.45 20.77 -8.29
N ARG A 156 -8.36 20.07 -7.96
CA ARG A 156 -8.04 19.68 -6.59
C ARG A 156 -8.31 20.89 -5.70
N PRO A 157 -9.25 20.80 -4.73
CA PRO A 157 -9.62 21.96 -3.94
C PRO A 157 -8.35 22.49 -3.28
N ARG A 158 -8.06 23.77 -3.50
CA ARG A 158 -6.90 24.43 -2.90
C ARG A 158 -7.18 24.52 -1.41
N LEU A 159 -6.63 23.58 -0.64
CA LEU A 159 -6.73 23.61 0.81
C LEU A 159 -6.14 24.94 1.32
N PRO A 160 -6.88 25.69 2.16
CA PRO A 160 -6.36 26.92 2.73
C PRO A 160 -5.11 26.61 3.56
N LEU A 161 -4.16 27.54 3.53
CA LEU A 161 -2.99 27.50 4.38
C LEU A 161 -3.45 27.63 5.84
N ARG A 162 -3.09 26.68 6.70
CA ARG A 162 -3.36 26.70 8.13
C ARG A 162 -2.09 27.06 8.87
N THR A 163 -2.23 27.99 9.80
CA THR A 163 -1.14 28.45 10.66
C THR A 163 -1.47 28.11 12.10
N HIS A 164 -0.61 27.33 12.76
CA HIS A 164 -0.80 27.04 14.19
C HIS A 164 0.34 27.66 14.99
N ALA A 165 -0.02 28.36 16.08
CA ALA A 165 0.92 28.80 17.09
C ALA A 165 0.64 28.05 18.39
N LEU A 166 1.66 27.41 18.95
CA LEU A 166 1.54 26.56 20.13
C LEU A 166 2.52 27.00 21.22
N LEU A 167 2.02 27.05 22.45
CA LEU A 167 2.85 27.17 23.64
C LEU A 167 3.23 25.75 24.07
N THR A 168 4.52 25.54 24.26
CA THR A 168 5.10 24.22 24.53
C THR A 168 5.81 24.25 25.89
N LEU A 169 5.55 23.25 26.71
CA LEU A 169 6.23 23.01 27.97
C LEU A 169 7.04 21.72 27.85
N SER A 170 8.32 21.81 28.17
CA SER A 170 9.28 20.73 28.03
C SER A 170 9.80 20.31 29.40
N GLY A 171 9.81 19.00 29.67
CA GLY A 171 10.37 18.41 30.88
C GLY A 171 11.73 17.79 30.58
N HIS A 172 12.79 18.31 31.20
CA HIS A 172 14.13 17.73 31.17
C HIS A 172 14.72 17.62 32.58
N LYS A 173 15.80 16.84 32.75
CA LYS A 173 16.52 16.74 34.04
C LYS A 173 17.03 18.09 34.54
N ALA A 174 17.31 19.02 33.61
CA ALA A 174 17.71 20.41 33.88
C ALA A 174 16.58 21.32 34.40
N GLY A 175 15.32 20.85 34.42
CA GLY A 175 14.15 21.63 34.80
C GLY A 175 13.17 21.87 33.65
N PRO A 176 12.03 22.54 33.93
CA PRO A 176 11.03 22.85 32.91
C PRO A 176 11.52 23.98 31.99
N ALA A 177 11.39 23.81 30.68
CA ALA A 177 11.64 24.86 29.69
C ALA A 177 10.36 25.23 28.96
N CYS A 178 10.14 26.51 28.73
CA CYS A 178 9.00 27.04 27.98
C CYS A 178 9.43 27.29 26.54
N GLY A 179 8.57 27.00 25.57
CA GLY A 179 8.87 27.18 24.17
C GLY A 179 7.68 27.60 23.36
N LEU A 180 7.96 28.20 22.22
CA LEU A 180 6.96 28.59 21.24
C LEU A 180 7.22 27.80 19.96
N MET A 181 6.15 27.23 19.42
CA MET A 181 6.19 26.46 18.19
C MET A 181 5.24 27.09 17.16
N LEU A 182 5.77 27.34 15.98
CA LEU A 182 5.04 27.84 14.82
C LEU A 182 4.98 26.77 13.76
N THR A 183 3.80 26.57 13.18
CA THR A 183 3.60 25.63 12.08
C THR A 183 2.88 26.29 10.93
N LEU A 184 3.27 25.88 9.72
CA LEU A 184 2.69 26.34 8.47
C LEU A 184 2.38 25.12 7.62
N MET A 185 1.10 24.79 7.42
CA MET A 185 0.70 23.57 6.72
C MET A 185 -0.53 23.73 5.82
N ARG A 186 -0.58 22.96 4.72
CA ARG A 186 -1.82 22.67 3.98
C ARG A 186 -2.27 21.23 4.25
N ARG A 187 -1.60 20.26 3.61
CA ARG A 187 -1.69 18.81 3.92
C ARG A 187 -0.38 18.29 4.51
N HIS A 188 0.71 18.82 3.98
CA HIS A 188 2.07 18.72 4.50
C HIS A 188 2.58 20.15 4.70
N GLY A 189 3.47 20.34 5.65
CA GLY A 189 3.94 21.64 6.05
C GLY A 189 5.27 21.56 6.77
N ALA A 190 5.70 22.71 7.27
CA ALA A 190 6.89 22.83 8.09
C ALA A 190 6.52 23.35 9.48
N TRP A 191 7.36 23.04 10.45
CA TRP A 191 7.27 23.59 11.79
C TRP A 191 8.64 24.01 12.28
N VAL A 192 8.65 25.00 13.17
CA VAL A 192 9.83 25.48 13.88
C VAL A 192 9.45 25.71 15.34
N ARG A 193 10.32 25.29 16.25
CA ARG A 193 10.15 25.42 17.69
C ARG A 193 11.40 26.02 18.31
N GLY A 194 11.21 27.01 19.19
CA GLY A 194 12.24 27.54 20.06
C GLY A 194 11.84 27.36 21.51
N SER A 195 12.66 26.70 22.31
CA SER A 195 12.45 26.55 23.76
C SER A 195 13.62 27.11 24.56
N TRP A 196 13.30 27.72 25.69
CA TRP A 196 14.22 28.47 26.53
C TRP A 196 13.88 28.26 28.01
N ASN A 197 14.92 28.19 28.84
CA ASN A 197 14.80 28.14 30.29
C ASN A 197 15.25 29.49 30.88
N MET A 198 14.41 30.16 31.67
CA MET A 198 14.62 31.53 32.20
C MET A 198 15.72 31.65 33.29
N ARG A 199 16.62 30.67 33.41
CA ARG A 199 17.63 30.62 34.49
C ARG A 199 19.02 30.99 33.97
N THR A 200 19.18 32.21 33.44
CA THR A 200 20.49 32.71 33.00
C THR A 200 21.23 33.34 34.18
N GLY A 201 22.45 32.87 34.45
CA GLY A 201 23.39 33.49 35.39
C GLY A 201 24.46 34.28 34.62
N LYS A 202 25.10 35.24 35.28
CA LYS A 202 26.36 35.80 34.75
C LYS A 202 27.50 34.91 35.24
N HIS A 203 28.39 34.52 34.33
CA HIS A 203 29.54 33.66 34.61
C HIS A 203 30.83 34.49 34.55
N GLY A 204 31.75 34.22 35.47
CA GLY A 204 33.02 34.97 35.57
C GLY A 204 34.27 34.10 35.39
N LEU A 205 34.14 32.77 35.39
CA LEU A 205 35.25 31.82 35.37
C LEU A 205 34.87 30.59 34.53
N GLU A 206 35.83 30.05 33.78
CA GLU A 206 35.70 28.84 32.96
C GLU A 206 36.47 27.66 33.60
N ILE A 207 35.86 26.48 33.63
CA ILE A 207 36.38 25.26 34.25
C ILE A 207 36.37 24.13 33.22
N SER A 208 37.48 23.38 33.16
CA SER A 208 37.56 22.14 32.37
C SER A 208 37.78 20.90 33.25
N GLY A 209 37.20 19.78 32.81
CA GLY A 209 37.42 18.45 33.40
C GLY A 209 36.56 18.11 34.64
N ALA A 210 36.49 16.81 34.95
CA ALA A 210 35.68 16.29 36.05
C ALA A 210 36.13 16.75 37.45
N GLU A 211 37.38 17.19 37.58
CA GLU A 211 37.99 17.62 38.84
C GLU A 211 37.67 19.08 39.21
N GLY A 212 37.02 19.84 38.33
CA GLY A 212 36.59 21.22 38.64
C GLY A 212 37.75 22.22 38.68
N ARG A 213 38.72 22.11 37.77
CA ARG A 213 39.90 22.97 37.76
C ARG A 213 39.70 24.18 36.85
N VAL A 214 40.03 25.38 37.34
CA VAL A 214 39.90 26.62 36.56
C VAL A 214 40.96 26.68 35.47
N ASP A 215 40.52 26.98 34.25
CA ASP A 215 41.41 27.10 33.10
C ASP A 215 42.34 28.31 33.28
N GLY A 216 43.65 28.10 33.09
CA GLY A 216 44.68 29.13 33.16
C GLY A 216 45.32 29.38 34.54
N THR A 217 44.68 29.03 35.65
CA THR A 217 45.28 29.18 37.01
C THR A 217 45.59 27.84 37.68
N GLY A 218 44.93 26.75 37.28
CA GLY A 218 45.18 25.44 37.85
C GLY A 218 44.78 25.30 39.32
N HIS A 219 43.99 26.25 39.85
CA HIS A 219 43.39 26.20 41.18
C HIS A 219 42.01 25.54 41.12
N THR A 220 41.65 24.76 42.14
CA THR A 220 40.32 24.15 42.30
C THR A 220 39.51 24.97 43.31
N PRO A 221 38.56 25.80 42.85
CA PRO A 221 37.74 26.61 43.74
C PRO A 221 36.80 25.76 44.60
N TYR A 222 36.44 26.28 45.77
CA TYR A 222 35.45 25.67 46.64
C TYR A 222 34.03 25.90 46.12
N TYR A 223 33.29 24.82 45.85
CA TYR A 223 31.92 24.87 45.35
C TYR A 223 30.88 24.65 46.46
N THR A 224 29.70 25.26 46.32
CA THR A 224 28.58 25.04 47.25
C THR A 224 27.80 23.76 46.98
N GLY A 225 28.08 23.07 45.87
CA GLY A 225 27.35 21.88 45.41
C GLY A 225 26.05 22.17 44.63
N HIS A 226 25.66 23.44 44.50
CA HIS A 226 24.52 23.83 43.67
C HIS A 226 24.91 23.98 42.19
N THR A 227 24.23 23.23 41.33
CA THR A 227 24.39 23.28 39.87
C THR A 227 23.21 24.01 39.23
N ARG A 228 23.49 24.80 38.19
CA ARG A 228 22.49 25.43 37.35
C ARG A 228 22.65 24.97 35.92
N HIS A 229 21.51 24.84 35.26
CA HIS A 229 21.42 24.43 33.87
C HIS A 229 20.61 25.47 33.10
N ALA A 230 21.21 26.06 32.07
CA ALA A 230 20.50 26.84 31.07
C ALA A 230 20.43 26.02 29.78
N LEU A 231 19.25 25.96 29.17
CA LEU A 231 18.98 25.16 27.98
C LEU A 231 18.25 26.02 26.95
N TYR A 232 18.80 26.06 25.74
CA TYR A 232 18.23 26.70 24.59
C TYR A 232 18.17 25.71 23.43
N THR A 233 16.98 25.46 22.90
CA THR A 233 16.79 24.47 21.84
C THR A 233 15.99 25.08 20.70
N ILE A 234 16.55 25.02 19.49
CA ILE A 234 15.86 25.35 18.24
C ILE A 234 15.74 24.08 17.41
N THR A 235 14.52 23.68 17.11
CA THR A 235 14.23 22.53 16.25
C THR A 235 13.28 22.90 15.12
N GLY A 236 13.40 22.21 14.00
CA GLY A 236 12.50 22.40 12.88
C GLY A 236 12.42 21.17 11.99
N GLY A 237 11.33 21.07 11.23
CA GLY A 237 11.11 19.91 10.39
C GLY A 237 9.79 19.91 9.66
N ALA A 238 9.40 18.73 9.22
CA ALA A 238 8.17 18.49 8.47
C ALA A 238 7.01 18.10 9.40
N ILE A 239 5.80 18.53 9.03
CA ILE A 239 4.56 18.14 9.68
C ILE A 239 3.57 17.64 8.63
N HIS A 240 2.96 16.47 8.88
CA HIS A 240 2.06 15.79 7.96
C HIS A 240 0.70 15.55 8.61
N HIS A 241 -0.39 15.83 7.88
CA HIS A 241 -1.74 15.52 8.33
C HIS A 241 -2.16 14.11 7.88
N LEU A 242 -2.23 13.15 8.82
CA LEU A 242 -2.48 11.73 8.54
C LEU A 242 -3.98 11.39 8.41
N GLY A 243 -4.87 12.30 8.76
CA GLY A 243 -6.32 12.10 8.70
C GLY A 243 -6.98 12.11 10.08
N LYS A 244 -8.29 12.38 10.14
CA LYS A 244 -9.08 12.48 11.39
C LYS A 244 -8.54 13.47 12.45
N GLY A 245 -7.73 14.45 12.04
CA GLY A 245 -7.12 15.44 12.94
C GLY A 245 -5.77 15.03 13.53
N PHE A 246 -5.18 13.91 13.13
CA PHE A 246 -3.83 13.53 13.56
C PHE A 246 -2.74 14.21 12.72
N LEU A 247 -1.71 14.68 13.42
CA LEU A 247 -0.52 15.35 12.89
C LEU A 247 0.71 14.53 13.27
N LEU A 248 1.56 14.22 12.29
CA LEU A 248 2.88 13.61 12.52
C LEU A 248 3.95 14.65 12.29
N MET A 249 4.93 14.72 13.20
CA MET A 249 6.02 15.68 13.15
C MET A 249 7.36 14.96 13.21
N GLU A 250 8.24 15.33 12.29
CA GLU A 250 9.60 14.81 12.23
C GLU A 250 10.54 15.99 11.97
N GLY A 251 11.64 16.07 12.71
CA GLY A 251 12.57 17.18 12.56
C GLY A 251 13.90 16.97 13.25
N MET A 252 14.76 17.96 13.07
CA MET A 252 16.08 18.02 13.69
C MET A 252 16.41 19.47 14.03
N GLY A 253 17.44 19.67 14.83
CA GLY A 253 17.83 21.01 15.26
C GLY A 253 19.08 21.03 16.08
N ILE A 254 19.27 22.17 16.73
CA ILE A 254 20.39 22.44 17.61
C ILE A 254 19.89 22.66 19.02
N CYS A 255 20.66 22.14 19.96
CA CYS A 255 20.45 22.30 21.38
C CYS A 255 21.74 22.85 21.96
N HIS A 256 21.64 23.98 22.65
CA HIS A 256 22.71 24.59 23.40
C HIS A 256 22.41 24.44 24.89
N GLN A 257 23.32 23.82 25.62
CA GLN A 257 23.21 23.62 27.05
C GLN A 257 24.42 24.26 27.72
N GLU A 258 24.17 25.01 28.78
CA GLU A 258 25.18 25.64 29.60
C GLU A 258 25.02 25.11 31.04
N VAL A 259 26.11 24.58 31.59
CA VAL A 259 26.14 23.98 32.94
C VAL A 259 27.09 24.76 33.81
N THR A 260 26.56 25.33 34.89
CA THR A 260 27.33 26.24 35.74
C THR A 260 27.26 25.85 37.21
N TRP A 261 28.39 25.95 37.88
CA TRP A 261 28.59 25.58 39.27
C TRP A 261 28.71 26.83 40.13
N GLN A 262 28.01 26.85 41.27
CA GLN A 262 28.06 27.99 42.18
C GLN A 262 29.29 27.91 43.09
N LEU A 263 30.06 29.00 43.12
CA LEU A 263 31.23 29.15 44.00
C LEU A 263 30.81 29.47 45.43
N ALA A 264 31.62 29.03 46.38
CA ALA A 264 31.47 29.34 47.79
C ALA A 264 31.68 30.83 48.06
N LYS A 265 31.04 31.34 49.12
CA LYS A 265 31.16 32.75 49.53
C LYS A 265 32.61 33.14 49.88
N SER A 266 33.43 32.18 50.28
CA SER A 266 34.86 32.36 50.59
C SER A 266 35.70 32.79 49.38
N GLU A 267 35.21 32.59 48.17
CA GLU A 267 35.94 32.90 46.92
C GLU A 267 35.35 34.09 46.16
N GLY A 268 34.59 34.94 46.86
CA GLY A 268 33.92 36.10 46.27
C GLY A 268 32.53 35.80 45.71
N GLY A 269 32.11 34.52 45.71
CA GLY A 269 30.84 34.08 45.16
C GLY A 269 30.75 34.24 43.63
N GLY A 270 29.73 33.65 43.03
CA GLY A 270 29.52 33.69 41.58
C GLY A 270 29.26 32.31 40.99
N TYR A 271 29.34 32.24 39.68
CA TYR A 271 29.14 31.00 38.93
C TYR A 271 30.32 30.80 37.99
N ALA A 272 30.81 29.57 37.95
CA ALA A 272 31.79 29.15 36.97
C ALA A 272 31.16 28.18 35.97
N GLU A 273 31.46 28.40 34.70
CA GLU A 273 30.96 27.59 33.59
C GLU A 273 31.83 26.35 33.43
N ARG A 274 31.18 25.22 33.18
CA ARG A 274 31.84 23.94 32.97
C ARG A 274 31.88 23.61 31.47
N THR A 275 33.04 23.85 30.84
CA THR A 275 33.22 23.85 29.37
C THR A 275 33.17 22.46 28.71
N ASP A 276 33.37 21.38 29.48
CA ASP A 276 33.28 20.00 28.97
C ASP A 276 31.83 19.49 28.81
N LEU A 277 30.91 20.01 29.64
CA LEU A 277 29.47 19.68 29.58
C LEU A 277 28.64 20.76 28.88
N SER A 278 29.12 22.01 28.89
CA SER A 278 28.55 23.11 28.10
C SER A 278 28.85 22.93 26.61
N GLY A 279 27.90 23.30 25.75
CA GLY A 279 28.16 23.38 24.32
C GLY A 279 26.92 23.31 23.46
N THR A 280 27.13 23.12 22.16
CA THR A 280 26.07 22.93 21.17
C THR A 280 26.08 21.48 20.68
N ARG A 281 24.90 20.88 20.58
CA ARG A 281 24.68 19.51 20.09
C ARG A 281 23.54 19.48 19.08
N VAL A 282 23.56 18.46 18.24
CA VAL A 282 22.46 18.17 17.31
C VAL A 282 21.38 17.41 18.07
N ALA A 283 20.13 17.80 17.85
CA ALA A 283 18.95 17.18 18.41
C ALA A 283 18.02 16.68 17.29
N ALA A 284 17.44 15.49 17.47
CA ALA A 284 16.38 14.97 16.61
C ALA A 284 15.04 15.08 17.37
N GLU A 285 13.96 15.39 16.67
CA GLU A 285 12.63 15.53 17.29
C GLU A 285 11.58 14.73 16.52
N LEU A 286 10.78 13.97 17.26
CA LEU A 286 9.65 13.20 16.76
C LEU A 286 8.42 13.52 17.60
N GLY A 287 7.30 13.82 16.97
CA GLY A 287 6.09 14.20 17.68
C GLY A 287 4.79 13.79 17.00
N LEU A 288 3.75 13.70 17.81
CA LEU A 288 2.38 13.47 17.39
C LEU A 288 1.50 14.57 17.94
N GLY A 289 0.60 15.06 17.09
CA GLY A 289 -0.39 16.07 17.44
C GLY A 289 -1.80 15.61 17.11
N PHE A 290 -2.74 16.20 17.82
CA PHE A 290 -4.17 16.07 17.55
C PHE A 290 -4.80 17.46 17.47
N THR A 291 -5.49 17.73 16.37
CA THR A 291 -6.20 18.98 16.14
C THR A 291 -7.71 18.74 16.06
N ARG A 292 -8.47 19.51 16.85
CA ARG A 292 -9.94 19.51 16.83
C ARG A 292 -10.45 20.96 16.83
N LYS A 293 -11.06 21.36 15.71
CA LYS A 293 -11.53 22.73 15.46
C LYS A 293 -10.37 23.74 15.59
N ARG A 294 -10.39 24.57 16.64
CA ARG A 294 -9.38 25.61 16.92
C ARG A 294 -8.30 25.15 17.88
N LEU A 295 -8.48 24.03 18.59
CA LEU A 295 -7.52 23.55 19.60
C LEU A 295 -6.61 22.50 18.99
N THR A 296 -5.30 22.64 19.23
CA THR A 296 -4.27 21.68 18.83
C THR A 296 -3.43 21.31 20.05
N ILE A 297 -3.28 20.01 20.28
CA ILE A 297 -2.45 19.45 21.34
C ILE A 297 -1.35 18.64 20.67
N ILE A 298 -0.10 18.85 21.07
CA ILE A 298 1.06 18.14 20.53
C ILE A 298 1.87 17.56 21.67
N GLY A 299 2.32 16.32 21.49
CA GLY A 299 3.37 15.70 22.29
C GLY A 299 4.57 15.39 21.40
N SER A 300 5.76 15.83 21.78
CA SER A 300 6.99 15.53 21.05
C SER A 300 8.12 15.10 21.98
N ALA A 301 8.94 14.18 21.49
CA ALA A 301 10.16 13.71 22.15
C ALA A 301 11.36 14.23 21.36
N THR A 302 12.29 14.88 22.07
CA THR A 302 13.54 15.37 21.50
C THR A 302 14.68 14.53 22.03
N TRP A 303 15.55 14.04 21.16
CA TRP A 303 16.74 13.27 21.51
C TRP A 303 17.98 14.08 21.16
N ALA A 304 18.79 14.38 22.17
CA ALA A 304 20.07 15.06 22.02
C ALA A 304 21.20 14.06 22.27
N LYS A 305 22.19 14.05 21.37
CA LYS A 305 23.39 13.23 21.52
C LYS A 305 24.08 13.55 22.86
N ASP A 306 24.38 12.53 23.65
CA ASP A 306 25.03 12.58 24.96
C ASP A 306 24.21 13.15 26.13
N TRP A 307 23.13 13.90 25.89
CA TRP A 307 22.30 14.54 26.93
C TRP A 307 20.95 13.86 27.19
N GLY A 308 20.59 12.87 26.36
CA GLY A 308 19.42 12.02 26.57
C GLY A 308 18.15 12.55 25.87
N TRP A 309 16.99 12.14 26.39
CA TRP A 309 15.68 12.50 25.82
C TRP A 309 14.97 13.57 26.66
N GLN A 310 14.18 14.41 25.98
CA GLN A 310 13.35 15.45 26.56
C GLN A 310 11.92 15.28 26.06
N GLY A 311 10.97 15.17 26.99
CA GLY A 311 9.55 15.10 26.69
C GLY A 311 8.95 16.50 26.61
N THR A 312 8.12 16.74 25.61
CA THR A 312 7.50 18.05 25.37
C THR A 312 6.02 17.90 25.12
N GLY A 313 5.22 18.74 25.77
CA GLY A 313 3.78 18.85 25.55
C GLY A 313 3.40 20.28 25.24
N GLY A 314 2.64 20.49 24.18
CA GLY A 314 2.19 21.81 23.76
C GLY A 314 0.70 21.86 23.50
N ILE A 315 0.11 23.01 23.81
CA ILE A 315 -1.29 23.34 23.50
C ILE A 315 -1.28 24.66 22.76
N GLY A 316 -2.11 24.76 21.73
CA GLY A 316 -2.20 25.97 20.94
C GLY A 316 -3.44 26.06 20.08
N ILE A 317 -3.47 27.15 19.32
CA ILE A 317 -4.64 27.57 18.57
C ILE A 317 -4.31 27.53 17.07
N ASN A 318 -5.26 27.05 16.29
CA ASN A 318 -5.24 27.08 14.84
C ASN A 318 -5.91 28.37 14.33
N PHE A 319 -5.23 29.10 13.45
CA PHE A 319 -5.70 30.32 12.79
C PHE A 319 -6.04 30.02 11.32
#